data_AF-A0A126NGW3-F1
#
_entry.id   AF-A0A126NGW3-F1
#
_cell.length_a   1.000
_cell.length_b   1.000
_cell.length_c   1.000
_cell.angle_alpha   90.00
_cell.angle_beta   90.00
_cell.angle_gamma   90.00
#
_symmetry.space_group_name_H-M   'P 1'
#
loop_
_entity.id
_entity.type
_entity.pdbx_description
1 polymer ?
#
loop_
_entity_poly.entity_id
_entity_poly.type
_entity_poly.pdbx_seq_one_letter_code
_entity_poly.pdbx_strand_id
1 'polypeptide(L)'
;MQKPTKYRRGSYTWVEMGVVLLVIAVAIGAALVGRDMRRNAEYTRIKQEFVDQWVIAYNSYHSSSGAPVGDNPAAPRLMVAGADFAHGNVLFSESDLSGQASPGAICNVSAPRHASPPITVAVSKGGRLRDILRGAGIRLPPGRGEGFEDRYVYLDSNGTSQEIQVCFQWNPAGTASGAGNVMILSGLSPELARSLDQMIDGKPDPQSGAFRQAGMVAKKATDSDIDWNGNNTRATGSRQGRTPIEAGENADSEKMSTLTAYYKMNP
;
A
#
# COMPACT_ATOMS: atom_id res chain seq x y z
N MET A 1 -23.52 61.53 -26.24
CA MET A 1 -22.65 61.28 -27.41
C MET A 1 -21.61 60.22 -27.03
N GLN A 2 -21.85 58.94 -27.33
CA GLN A 2 -20.88 57.86 -27.12
C GLN A 2 -20.26 57.49 -28.47
N LYS A 3 -18.93 57.62 -28.57
CA LYS A 3 -18.16 57.23 -29.75
C LYS A 3 -18.14 55.70 -29.85
N PRO A 4 -18.59 55.09 -30.95
CA PRO A 4 -18.43 53.66 -31.14
C PRO A 4 -16.95 53.35 -31.38
N THR A 5 -16.34 52.59 -30.48
CA THR A 5 -15.00 52.04 -30.64
C THR A 5 -15.03 50.98 -31.74
N LYS A 6 -14.45 51.30 -32.91
CA LYS A 6 -14.20 50.32 -33.99
C LYS A 6 -13.19 49.29 -33.50
N TYR A 7 -13.66 48.08 -33.17
CA TYR A 7 -12.77 46.92 -33.09
C TYR A 7 -12.24 46.63 -34.50
N ARG A 8 -10.95 46.90 -34.75
CA ARG A 8 -10.26 46.43 -35.95
C ARG A 8 -10.26 44.91 -35.90
N ARG A 9 -11.10 44.27 -36.71
CA ARG A 9 -10.99 42.84 -37.00
C ARG A 9 -9.73 42.66 -37.86
N GLY A 10 -8.65 42.20 -37.24
CA GLY A 10 -7.50 41.68 -37.97
C GLY A 10 -7.96 40.44 -38.73
N SER A 11 -7.81 40.44 -40.05
CA SER A 11 -7.95 39.25 -40.87
C SER A 11 -6.77 38.34 -40.58
N TYR A 12 -6.96 37.34 -39.71
CA TYR A 12 -5.95 36.32 -39.43
C TYR A 12 -5.78 35.42 -40.64
N THR A 13 -4.55 35.29 -41.12
CA THR A 13 -4.23 34.44 -42.27
C THR A 13 -4.28 32.96 -41.86
N TRP A 14 -4.61 32.06 -42.79
CA TRP A 14 -4.61 30.61 -42.56
C TRP A 14 -3.27 30.09 -42.00
N VAL A 15 -2.17 30.76 -42.35
CA VAL A 15 -0.81 30.46 -41.87
C VAL A 15 -0.68 30.72 -40.38
N GLU A 16 -1.22 31.83 -39.88
CA GLU A 16 -1.12 32.22 -38.47
C GLU A 16 -1.91 31.27 -37.56
N MET A 17 -3.10 30.86 -37.99
CA MET A 17 -3.88 29.84 -37.29
C MET A 17 -3.24 28.44 -37.39
N GLY A 18 -2.56 28.12 -38.49
CA GLY A 18 -1.81 26.87 -38.64
C GLY A 18 -0.62 26.76 -37.68
N VAL A 19 0.15 27.84 -37.51
CA VAL A 19 1.27 27.87 -36.55
C VAL A 19 0.76 27.75 -35.11
N VAL A 20 -0.33 28.42 -34.75
CA VAL A 20 -0.92 28.34 -33.41
C VAL A 20 -1.34 26.90 -33.05
N LEU A 21 -2.00 26.19 -33.97
CA LEU A 21 -2.39 24.80 -33.73
C LEU A 21 -1.18 23.87 -33.59
N LEU A 22 -0.12 24.09 -34.38
CA LEU A 22 1.13 23.34 -34.26
C LEU A 22 1.79 23.55 -32.90
N VAL A 23 1.85 24.80 -32.43
CA VAL A 23 2.39 25.12 -31.10
C VAL A 23 1.56 24.47 -29.99
N ILE A 24 0.23 24.51 -30.07
CA ILE A 24 -0.66 23.87 -29.10
C ILE A 24 -0.47 22.35 -29.10
N ALA A 25 -0.36 21.72 -30.27
CA ALA A 25 -0.15 20.27 -30.37
C ALA A 25 1.17 19.83 -29.71
N VAL A 26 2.26 20.59 -29.93
CA VAL A 26 3.56 20.33 -29.28
C VAL A 26 3.47 20.54 -27.76
N ALA A 27 2.80 21.61 -27.32
CA ALA A 27 2.64 21.90 -25.90
C ALA A 27 1.83 20.82 -25.16
N ILE A 28 0.72 20.35 -25.75
CA ILE A 28 -0.09 19.26 -25.20
C ILE A 28 0.72 17.95 -25.18
N GLY A 29 1.45 17.64 -26.25
CA GLY A 29 2.32 16.47 -26.30
C GLY A 29 3.35 16.43 -25.16
N ALA A 30 4.00 17.56 -24.87
CA ALA A 30 4.94 17.67 -23.75
C ALA A 30 4.25 17.56 -22.38
N ALA A 31 3.08 18.16 -22.21
CA ALA A 31 2.34 18.12 -20.95
C ALA A 31 1.87 16.71 -20.56
N LEU A 32 1.48 15.89 -21.56
CA LEU A 32 1.05 14.50 -21.33
C LEU A 32 2.18 13.65 -20.74
N VAL A 33 3.41 13.76 -21.29
CA VAL A 33 4.59 13.04 -20.78
C VAL A 33 4.92 13.46 -19.34
N GLY A 34 4.81 14.75 -19.03
CA GLY A 34 5.09 15.28 -17.70
C GLY A 34 4.17 14.72 -16.61
N ARG A 35 2.91 14.40 -16.92
CA ARG A 35 1.97 13.84 -15.94
C ARG A 35 2.33 12.42 -15.52
N ASP A 36 2.68 11.56 -16.46
CA ASP A 36 3.04 10.17 -16.17
C ASP A 36 4.37 10.06 -15.42
N MET A 37 5.35 10.90 -15.78
CA MET A 37 6.61 11.00 -15.04
C MET A 37 6.40 11.41 -13.58
N ARG A 38 5.53 12.38 -13.33
CA ARG A 38 5.20 12.82 -11.96
C ARG A 38 4.54 11.70 -11.14
N ARG A 39 3.66 10.90 -11.74
CA ARG A 39 3.02 9.76 -11.07
C ARG A 39 4.03 8.68 -10.69
N ASN A 40 4.89 8.28 -11.64
CA ASN A 40 5.92 7.28 -11.39
C ASN A 40 6.95 7.74 -10.35
N ALA A 41 7.31 9.04 -10.36
CA ALA A 41 8.16 9.62 -9.34
C ALA A 41 7.50 9.56 -7.95
N GLU A 42 6.19 9.82 -7.85
CA GLU A 42 5.49 9.72 -6.57
C GLU A 42 5.39 8.28 -6.05
N TYR A 43 5.14 7.29 -6.91
CA TYR A 43 5.17 5.88 -6.50
C TYR A 43 6.56 5.44 -6.01
N THR A 44 7.61 5.89 -6.71
CA THR A 44 9.00 5.65 -6.30
C THR A 44 9.30 6.31 -4.95
N ARG A 45 8.80 7.53 -4.75
CA ARG A 45 8.92 8.25 -3.49
C ARG A 45 8.21 7.54 -2.35
N ILE A 46 6.98 7.09 -2.54
CA ILE A 46 6.22 6.30 -1.54
C ILE A 46 7.01 5.06 -1.15
N LYS A 47 7.60 4.35 -2.13
CA LYS A 47 8.45 3.19 -1.86
C LYS A 47 9.64 3.54 -0.97
N GLN A 48 10.45 4.53 -1.38
CA GLN A 48 11.74 4.84 -0.75
C GLN A 48 11.62 5.60 0.58
N GLU A 49 10.72 6.60 0.64
CA GLU A 49 10.58 7.49 1.80
C GLU A 49 9.63 6.94 2.85
N PHE A 50 8.70 6.05 2.48
CA PHE A 50 7.71 5.51 3.41
C PHE A 50 7.85 4.00 3.61
N VAL A 51 7.59 3.20 2.58
CA VAL A 51 7.56 1.73 2.70
C VAL A 51 8.89 1.16 3.18
N ASP A 52 9.99 1.56 2.55
CA ASP A 52 11.33 1.06 2.87
C ASP A 52 11.80 1.51 4.26
N GLN A 53 11.42 2.71 4.68
CA GLN A 53 11.73 3.19 6.03
C GLN A 53 11.05 2.34 7.10
N TRP A 54 9.82 1.88 6.85
CA TRP A 54 9.13 0.96 7.76
C TRP A 54 9.76 -0.44 7.80
N VAL A 55 10.26 -0.96 6.67
CA VAL A 55 11.05 -2.20 6.64
C VAL A 55 12.34 -2.04 7.46
N ILE A 56 13.05 -0.92 7.28
CA ILE A 56 14.27 -0.62 8.04
C ILE A 56 13.97 -0.52 9.53
N ALA A 57 12.87 0.15 9.92
CA ALA A 57 12.46 0.28 11.32
C ALA A 57 12.15 -1.07 11.96
N TYR A 58 11.44 -1.96 11.23
CA TYR A 58 11.17 -3.32 11.69
C TYR A 58 12.47 -4.11 11.88
N ASN A 59 13.35 -4.12 10.88
CA ASN A 59 14.62 -4.85 10.95
C ASN A 59 15.51 -4.32 12.07
N SER A 60 15.55 -3.00 12.27
CA SER A 60 16.32 -2.37 13.35
C SER A 60 15.77 -2.73 14.73
N TYR A 61 14.44 -2.79 14.88
CA TYR A 61 13.81 -3.30 16.10
C TYR A 61 14.16 -4.77 16.33
N HIS A 62 14.07 -5.60 15.29
CA HIS A 62 14.37 -7.03 15.39
C HIS A 62 15.83 -7.27 15.79
N SER A 63 16.79 -6.58 15.16
CA SER A 63 18.22 -6.69 15.48
C SER A 63 18.59 -6.19 16.88
N SER A 64 17.85 -5.23 17.44
CA SER A 64 18.13 -4.66 18.77
C SER A 64 17.46 -5.42 19.91
N SER A 65 16.22 -5.87 19.72
CA SER A 65 15.45 -6.57 20.74
C SER A 65 15.61 -8.10 20.71
N GLY A 66 16.06 -8.66 19.58
CA GLY A 66 16.17 -10.11 19.37
C GLY A 66 14.83 -10.82 19.20
N ALA A 67 13.72 -10.08 19.10
CA ALA A 67 12.39 -10.63 18.89
C ALA A 67 11.55 -9.72 17.97
N PRO A 68 10.54 -10.25 17.25
CA PRO A 68 9.65 -9.41 16.45
C PRO A 68 8.83 -8.42 17.26
N VAL A 69 8.27 -7.42 16.58
CA VAL A 69 7.46 -6.36 17.19
C VAL A 69 6.28 -6.95 17.99
N GLY A 70 6.16 -6.58 19.27
CA GLY A 70 5.10 -7.06 20.16
C GLY A 70 5.30 -8.49 20.69
N ASP A 71 6.47 -9.09 20.48
CA ASP A 71 6.87 -10.34 21.12
C ASP A 71 7.56 -10.09 22.48
N ASN A 72 7.65 -11.13 23.32
CA ASN A 72 8.35 -11.05 24.59
C ASN A 72 9.86 -11.35 24.39
N PRO A 73 10.77 -10.38 24.58
CA PRO A 73 12.20 -10.60 24.37
C PRO A 73 12.82 -11.58 25.38
N ALA A 74 12.21 -11.76 26.56
CA ALA A 74 12.69 -12.72 27.56
C ALA A 74 12.25 -14.17 27.26
N ALA A 75 11.25 -14.36 26.41
CA ALA A 75 10.74 -15.65 25.98
C ALA A 75 10.23 -15.55 24.53
N PRO A 76 11.14 -15.37 23.56
CA PRO A 76 10.77 -15.04 22.19
C PRO A 76 10.06 -16.20 21.51
N ARG A 77 8.96 -15.88 20.85
CA ARG A 77 8.16 -16.78 20.01
C ARG A 77 8.44 -16.59 18.53
N LEU A 78 9.28 -15.62 18.19
CA LEU A 78 9.70 -15.30 16.83
C LEU A 78 8.51 -14.94 15.91
N MET A 79 7.44 -14.39 16.51
CA MET A 79 6.26 -13.94 15.79
C MET A 79 5.81 -12.55 16.27
N VAL A 80 5.34 -11.73 15.35
CA VAL A 80 4.73 -10.44 15.67
C VAL A 80 3.51 -10.64 16.58
N ALA A 81 3.38 -9.77 17.58
CA ALA A 81 2.39 -9.91 18.67
C ALA A 81 2.48 -11.25 19.41
N GLY A 82 3.67 -11.86 19.46
CA GLY A 82 3.91 -13.14 20.11
C GLY A 82 3.54 -13.14 21.60
N ALA A 83 3.60 -12.01 22.29
CA ALA A 83 3.17 -11.91 23.69
C ALA A 83 1.67 -12.21 23.89
N ASP A 84 0.82 -11.97 22.88
CA ASP A 84 -0.62 -12.21 22.94
C ASP A 84 -1.04 -13.56 22.38
N PHE A 85 -0.10 -14.31 21.80
CA PHE A 85 -0.40 -15.61 21.26
C PHE A 85 -0.84 -16.56 22.39
N ALA A 86 -2.04 -17.11 22.28
CA ALA A 86 -2.61 -17.95 23.35
C ALA A 86 -1.73 -19.18 23.59
N HIS A 87 -1.31 -19.38 24.84
CA HIS A 87 -0.61 -20.58 25.29
C HIS A 87 -1.59 -21.75 25.37
N GLY A 88 -1.82 -22.46 24.26
CA GLY A 88 -2.29 -23.85 24.37
C GLY A 88 -1.18 -24.74 24.99
N ASN A 89 -1.48 -26.01 25.26
CA ASN A 89 -0.50 -27.06 25.66
C ASN A 89 0.52 -27.41 24.54
N VAL A 90 0.86 -26.47 23.65
CA VAL A 90 1.71 -26.69 22.48
C VAL A 90 3.10 -26.14 22.77
N LEU A 91 4.10 -27.03 22.75
CA LEU A 91 5.51 -26.67 22.83
C LEU A 91 5.93 -25.96 21.54
N PHE A 92 6.61 -24.82 21.68
CA PHE A 92 6.69 -23.76 20.66
C PHE A 92 7.84 -23.88 19.65
N SER A 93 8.73 -24.86 19.78
CA SER A 93 9.94 -24.90 18.93
C SER A 93 9.81 -25.73 17.65
N GLU A 94 8.83 -26.64 17.56
CA GLU A 94 8.76 -27.63 16.47
C GLU A 94 7.33 -28.06 16.09
N SER A 95 6.29 -27.40 16.62
CA SER A 95 4.91 -27.73 16.28
C SER A 95 4.49 -27.07 14.98
N ASP A 96 3.76 -27.81 14.14
CA ASP A 96 3.14 -27.25 12.94
C ASP A 96 2.10 -26.19 13.35
N LEU A 97 2.38 -24.92 13.01
CA LEU A 97 1.51 -23.79 13.30
C LEU A 97 0.46 -23.57 12.19
N SER A 98 0.27 -24.56 11.31
CA SER A 98 -0.83 -24.53 10.34
C SER A 98 -2.19 -24.53 11.05
N GLY A 99 -3.14 -23.74 10.56
CA GLY A 99 -4.48 -23.63 11.14
C GLY A 99 -4.59 -22.87 12.46
N GLN A 100 -3.50 -22.35 13.01
CA GLN A 100 -3.54 -21.48 14.19
C GLN A 100 -4.08 -20.09 13.84
N ALA A 101 -4.81 -19.48 14.77
CA ALA A 101 -5.28 -18.12 14.63
C ALA A 101 -4.12 -17.13 14.88
N SER A 102 -4.01 -16.11 14.02
CA SER A 102 -3.06 -15.02 14.26
C SER A 102 -3.42 -14.28 15.57
N PRO A 103 -2.42 -13.87 16.38
CA PRO A 103 -2.66 -13.06 17.59
C PRO A 103 -3.21 -11.66 17.27
N GLY A 104 -3.26 -11.29 15.99
CA GLY A 104 -3.69 -9.98 15.51
C GLY A 104 -2.51 -9.12 15.05
N ALA A 105 -2.84 -7.95 14.51
CA ALA A 105 -1.87 -7.00 14.01
C ALA A 105 -1.51 -5.94 15.06
N ILE A 106 -0.23 -5.60 15.16
CA ILE A 106 0.28 -4.42 15.85
C ILE A 106 0.11 -3.21 14.92
N CYS A 107 -0.86 -2.37 15.25
CA CYS A 107 -1.09 -1.08 14.60
C CYS A 107 -0.78 0.06 15.58
N ASN A 108 -0.64 1.29 15.10
CA ASN A 108 -0.41 2.44 15.97
C ASN A 108 -1.69 2.82 16.75
N VAL A 109 -2.75 3.27 16.09
CA VAL A 109 -3.98 3.73 16.79
C VAL A 109 -5.18 2.81 16.59
N SER A 110 -5.37 2.32 15.37
CA SER A 110 -6.48 1.46 14.99
C SER A 110 -6.09 0.57 13.83
N ALA A 111 -6.80 -0.54 13.65
CA ALA A 111 -6.78 -1.26 12.39
C ALA A 111 -7.24 -0.35 11.23
N PRO A 112 -6.81 -0.62 9.99
CA PRO A 112 -7.29 0.08 8.83
C PRO A 112 -8.79 -0.19 8.59
N ARG A 113 -9.59 0.87 8.41
CA ARG A 113 -11.07 0.78 8.32
C ARG A 113 -11.59 0.09 7.06
N HIS A 114 -10.79 0.03 6.00
CA HIS A 114 -11.16 -0.51 4.69
C HIS A 114 -10.19 -1.61 4.22
N ALA A 115 -9.49 -2.26 5.16
CA ALA A 115 -8.68 -3.41 4.81
C ALA A 115 -9.57 -4.60 4.42
N SER A 116 -9.14 -5.30 3.37
CA SER A 116 -9.76 -6.53 2.90
C SER A 116 -8.67 -7.58 2.72
N PRO A 117 -8.65 -8.68 3.50
CA PRO A 117 -9.61 -9.01 4.56
C PRO A 117 -9.53 -8.05 5.77
N PRO A 118 -10.56 -8.01 6.64
CA PRO A 118 -10.54 -7.20 7.85
C PRO A 118 -9.33 -7.53 8.73
N ILE A 119 -8.65 -6.52 9.23
CA ILE A 119 -7.50 -6.66 10.12
C ILE A 119 -7.98 -6.57 11.57
N THR A 120 -7.68 -7.60 12.36
CA THR A 120 -7.92 -7.60 13.81
C THR A 120 -6.68 -7.07 14.50
N VAL A 121 -6.81 -6.10 15.40
CA VAL A 121 -5.69 -5.59 16.20
C VAL A 121 -5.37 -6.58 17.31
N ALA A 122 -4.09 -6.82 17.57
CA ALA A 122 -3.66 -7.62 18.71
C ALA A 122 -4.12 -6.99 20.04
N VAL A 123 -4.40 -7.85 21.03
CA VAL A 123 -4.89 -7.42 22.35
C VAL A 123 -3.81 -6.72 23.17
N SER A 124 -2.55 -6.88 22.78
CA SER A 124 -1.30 -6.38 23.33
C SER A 124 -1.49 -5.52 24.57
N LYS A 125 -1.26 -6.13 25.73
CA LYS A 125 -1.09 -5.45 27.01
C LYS A 125 0.11 -4.50 26.92
N GLY A 126 -0.09 -3.33 26.32
CA GLY A 126 0.88 -2.25 26.21
C GLY A 126 1.51 -2.13 24.83
N GLY A 127 0.96 -1.24 24.01
CA GLY A 127 1.76 -0.50 23.04
C GLY A 127 1.12 -0.35 21.69
N ARG A 128 0.81 0.91 21.35
CA ARG A 128 0.73 1.32 19.95
C ARG A 128 2.04 0.95 19.27
N LEU A 129 2.02 0.61 17.98
CA LEU A 129 3.25 0.39 17.19
C LEU A 129 4.33 1.46 17.47
N ARG A 130 3.90 2.73 17.55
CA ARG A 130 4.73 3.87 17.92
C ARG A 130 5.46 3.67 19.25
N ASP A 131 4.72 3.28 20.29
CA ASP A 131 5.22 3.19 21.67
C ASP A 131 6.20 2.02 21.79
N ILE A 132 5.93 0.90 21.09
CA ILE A 132 6.81 -0.27 21.04
C ILE A 132 8.16 0.11 20.42
N LEU A 133 8.14 0.73 19.24
CA LEU A 133 9.37 1.11 18.54
C LEU A 133 10.16 2.19 19.30
N ARG A 134 9.47 3.22 19.84
CA ARG A 134 10.14 4.26 20.65
C ARG A 134 10.70 3.72 21.96
N GLY A 135 9.99 2.79 22.61
CA GLY A 135 10.45 2.11 23.83
C GLY A 135 11.75 1.33 23.60
N ALA A 136 11.95 0.80 22.40
CA ALA A 136 13.20 0.16 21.96
C ALA A 136 14.26 1.14 21.42
N GLY A 137 14.03 2.46 21.49
CA GLY A 137 14.95 3.48 20.99
C GLY A 137 15.02 3.58 19.47
N ILE A 138 14.07 2.97 18.73
CA ILE A 138 14.03 3.03 17.27
C ILE A 138 13.39 4.35 16.83
N ARG A 139 14.10 5.10 15.98
CA ARG A 139 13.56 6.30 15.35
C ARG A 139 12.45 5.90 14.37
N LEU A 140 11.27 6.48 14.55
CA LEU A 140 10.14 6.21 13.67
C LEU A 140 10.35 6.80 12.27
N PRO A 141 9.92 6.09 11.23
CA PRO A 141 9.84 6.62 9.87
C PRO A 141 9.02 7.91 9.79
N PRO A 142 9.28 8.76 8.78
CA PRO A 142 8.37 9.84 8.46
C PRO A 142 7.02 9.27 7.99
N GLY A 143 5.94 9.99 8.30
CA GLY A 143 4.58 9.66 7.86
C GLY A 143 3.73 10.91 7.78
N ARG A 144 2.43 10.81 8.03
CA ARG A 144 1.48 11.92 7.93
C ARG A 144 1.77 13.05 8.91
N GLY A 145 2.34 12.71 10.06
CA GLY A 145 2.68 13.65 11.13
C GLY A 145 2.93 12.92 12.45
N GLU A 146 3.21 13.68 13.49
CA GLU A 146 3.42 13.09 14.81
C GLU A 146 2.14 12.38 15.29
N GLY A 147 2.29 11.10 15.68
CA GLY A 147 1.21 10.25 16.19
C GLY A 147 0.51 9.46 15.09
N PHE A 148 0.83 9.75 13.83
CA PHE A 148 0.33 9.09 12.63
C PHE A 148 1.48 8.77 11.68
N GLU A 149 2.65 8.42 12.24
CA GLU A 149 3.83 8.02 11.47
C GLU A 149 3.54 6.77 10.61
N ASP A 150 2.62 5.90 11.05
CA ASP A 150 2.19 4.69 10.34
C ASP A 150 1.34 4.98 9.11
N ARG A 151 1.09 6.25 8.77
CA ARG A 151 0.19 6.66 7.70
C ARG A 151 0.89 7.53 6.67
N TYR A 152 0.50 7.40 5.41
CA TYR A 152 0.97 8.26 4.32
C TYR A 152 -0.20 8.61 3.40
N VAL A 153 -0.35 9.88 3.04
CA VAL A 153 -1.43 10.34 2.16
C VAL A 153 -0.87 10.60 0.77
N TYR A 154 -1.56 10.10 -0.26
CA TYR A 154 -1.19 10.31 -1.66
C TYR A 154 -2.43 10.54 -2.52
N LEU A 155 -2.23 11.01 -3.74
CA LEU A 155 -3.31 11.17 -4.72
C LEU A 155 -3.30 9.97 -5.67
N ASP A 156 -4.46 9.35 -5.89
CA ASP A 156 -4.62 8.31 -6.91
C ASP A 156 -4.66 8.91 -8.33
N SER A 157 -4.78 8.05 -9.35
CA SER A 157 -4.84 8.45 -10.76
C SER A 157 -6.00 9.40 -11.09
N ASN A 158 -7.04 9.40 -10.26
CA ASN A 158 -8.24 10.22 -10.43
C ASN A 158 -8.15 11.52 -9.60
N GLY A 159 -7.02 11.76 -8.93
CA GLY A 159 -6.81 12.95 -8.10
C GLY A 159 -7.48 12.88 -6.73
N THR A 160 -7.99 11.70 -6.34
CA THR A 160 -8.62 11.53 -5.03
C THR A 160 -7.57 11.16 -3.97
N SER A 161 -7.71 11.72 -2.78
CA SER A 161 -6.79 11.43 -1.66
C SER A 161 -7.03 10.02 -1.10
N GLN A 162 -5.98 9.23 -1.07
CA GLN A 162 -5.91 7.90 -0.46
C GLN A 162 -4.93 7.93 0.72
N GLU A 163 -5.17 7.10 1.74
CA GLU A 163 -4.29 6.98 2.91
C GLU A 163 -3.78 5.54 3.01
N ILE A 164 -2.46 5.39 2.95
CA ILE A 164 -1.78 4.14 3.24
C ILE A 164 -1.62 4.03 4.75
N GLN A 165 -1.89 2.85 5.32
CA GLN A 165 -1.60 2.56 6.71
C GLN A 165 -0.77 1.28 6.86
N VAL A 166 0.26 1.36 7.71
CA VAL A 166 1.16 0.26 8.06
C VAL A 166 0.76 -0.38 9.40
N CYS A 167 0.69 -1.70 9.41
CA CYS A 167 0.66 -2.51 10.63
C CYS A 167 1.61 -3.70 10.46
N PHE A 168 1.98 -4.36 11.56
CA PHE A 168 2.72 -5.62 11.50
C PHE A 168 1.84 -6.75 12.01
N GLN A 169 1.90 -7.93 11.41
CA GLN A 169 1.22 -9.11 11.94
C GLN A 169 2.04 -10.36 11.66
N TRP A 170 1.70 -11.43 12.35
CA TRP A 170 2.14 -12.77 11.98
C TRP A 170 1.00 -13.51 11.27
N ASN A 171 1.32 -14.13 10.14
CA ASN A 171 0.40 -14.97 9.39
C ASN A 171 0.73 -16.46 9.63
N PRO A 172 -0.28 -17.31 9.87
CA PRO A 172 -0.05 -18.74 10.11
C PRO A 172 0.55 -19.45 8.90
N ALA A 173 1.20 -20.57 9.18
CA ALA A 173 1.75 -21.43 8.13
C ALA A 173 0.65 -21.84 7.13
N GLY A 174 0.99 -21.86 5.85
CA GLY A 174 0.04 -22.13 4.76
C GLY A 174 -0.75 -20.91 4.28
N THR A 175 -0.58 -19.71 4.89
CA THR A 175 -1.19 -18.48 4.36
C THR A 175 -0.64 -18.15 2.97
N ALA A 176 -1.51 -18.23 1.96
CA ALA A 176 -1.19 -18.01 0.55
C ALA A 176 -0.54 -16.64 0.26
N SER A 177 -1.12 -15.58 0.83
CA SER A 177 -0.61 -14.21 0.75
C SER A 177 0.70 -13.98 1.54
N GLY A 178 1.35 -15.04 2.04
CA GLY A 178 2.61 -14.98 2.78
C GLY A 178 2.43 -15.43 4.23
N ALA A 179 3.14 -16.48 4.61
CA ALA A 179 3.22 -16.97 5.99
C ALA A 179 4.43 -16.37 6.73
N GLY A 180 4.34 -16.32 8.07
CA GLY A 180 5.35 -15.74 8.94
C GLY A 180 5.08 -14.26 9.25
N ASN A 181 6.12 -13.55 9.67
CA ASN A 181 6.03 -12.13 9.98
C ASN A 181 5.87 -11.31 8.71
N VAL A 182 4.87 -10.44 8.68
CA VAL A 182 4.56 -9.58 7.54
C VAL A 182 4.28 -8.14 7.99
N MET A 183 4.64 -7.20 7.14
CA MET A 183 4.15 -5.83 7.19
C MET A 183 2.90 -5.74 6.32
N ILE A 184 1.80 -5.30 6.90
CA ILE A 184 0.56 -5.01 6.20
C ILE A 184 0.66 -3.60 5.63
N LEU A 185 0.43 -3.46 4.34
CA LEU A 185 0.14 -2.17 3.70
C LEU A 185 -1.32 -2.17 3.26
N SER A 186 -2.12 -1.32 3.87
CA SER A 186 -3.53 -1.12 3.50
C SER A 186 -3.71 0.23 2.81
N GLY A 187 -4.81 0.41 2.08
CA GLY A 187 -5.10 1.69 1.42
C GLY A 187 -4.42 1.87 0.07
N LEU A 188 -3.98 0.78 -0.57
CA LEU A 188 -3.28 0.81 -1.84
C LEU A 188 -4.26 0.87 -3.01
N SER A 189 -4.09 1.83 -3.93
CA SER A 189 -4.75 1.78 -5.24
C SER A 189 -4.19 0.60 -6.04
N PRO A 190 -5.01 -0.12 -6.84
CA PRO A 190 -4.52 -1.16 -7.75
C PRO A 190 -3.27 -0.79 -8.57
N GLU A 191 -3.17 0.43 -9.09
CA GLU A 191 -1.95 0.90 -9.75
C GLU A 191 -0.73 1.02 -8.84
N LEU A 192 -0.90 1.61 -7.65
CA LEU A 192 0.21 1.72 -6.70
C LEU A 192 0.67 0.33 -6.26
N ALA A 193 -0.27 -0.59 -6.02
CA ALA A 193 0.04 -1.95 -5.61
C ALA A 193 0.91 -2.67 -6.67
N ARG A 194 0.52 -2.61 -7.95
CA ARG A 194 1.30 -3.16 -9.07
C ARG A 194 2.67 -2.50 -9.21
N SER A 195 2.73 -1.18 -9.05
CA SER A 195 3.99 -0.44 -9.14
C SER A 195 4.94 -0.79 -8.00
N LEU A 196 4.43 -0.92 -6.77
CA LEU A 196 5.22 -1.33 -5.61
C LEU A 196 5.77 -2.74 -5.78
N ASP A 197 4.93 -3.67 -6.24
CA ASP A 197 5.29 -5.07 -6.48
C ASP A 197 6.42 -5.19 -7.49
N GLN A 198 6.25 -4.56 -8.66
CA GLN A 198 7.29 -4.49 -9.68
C GLN A 198 8.60 -3.87 -9.16
N MET A 199 8.54 -2.87 -8.27
CA MET A 199 9.73 -2.29 -7.66
C MET A 199 10.36 -3.16 -6.55
N ILE A 200 9.59 -4.05 -5.92
CA ILE A 200 10.05 -4.91 -4.82
C ILE A 200 10.71 -6.18 -5.35
N ASP A 201 10.05 -6.90 -6.27
CA ASP A 201 10.54 -8.20 -6.75
C ASP A 201 10.54 -8.35 -8.29
N GLY A 202 10.30 -7.25 -9.01
CA GLY A 202 10.56 -7.15 -10.44
C GLY A 202 9.40 -7.59 -11.33
N LYS A 203 8.29 -8.11 -10.76
CA LYS A 203 7.10 -8.50 -11.52
C LYS A 203 5.83 -8.10 -10.78
N PRO A 204 4.82 -7.55 -11.47
CA PRO A 204 3.50 -7.31 -10.87
C PRO A 204 2.72 -8.64 -10.77
N ASP A 205 2.95 -9.41 -9.72
CA ASP A 205 2.29 -10.67 -9.37
C ASP A 205 1.75 -10.62 -7.92
N PRO A 206 0.43 -10.55 -7.70
CA PRO A 206 -0.16 -10.44 -6.36
C PRO A 206 -0.10 -11.73 -5.51
N GLN A 207 0.30 -12.88 -6.07
CA GLN A 207 0.28 -14.19 -5.40
C GLN A 207 1.66 -14.73 -5.05
N SER A 208 2.72 -14.28 -5.75
CA SER A 208 4.09 -14.76 -5.56
C SER A 208 5.02 -13.66 -5.04
N GLY A 209 6.31 -13.93 -4.97
CA GLY A 209 7.27 -12.92 -4.52
C GLY A 209 7.16 -12.55 -3.03
N ALA A 210 7.70 -11.38 -2.70
CA ALA A 210 7.79 -10.86 -1.33
C ALA A 210 6.61 -9.95 -0.96
N PHE A 211 5.91 -9.41 -1.96
CA PHE A 211 4.80 -8.48 -1.79
C PHE A 211 3.53 -9.04 -2.42
N ARG A 212 2.56 -9.44 -1.60
CA ARG A 212 1.39 -10.20 -2.06
C ARG A 212 0.11 -9.53 -1.65
N GLN A 213 -0.93 -9.62 -2.47
CA GLN A 213 -2.25 -9.14 -2.08
C GLN A 213 -2.85 -10.05 -1.02
N ALA A 214 -3.43 -9.45 0.02
CA ALA A 214 -4.11 -10.16 1.09
C ALA A 214 -5.40 -10.84 0.60
N GLY A 215 -5.71 -12.02 1.18
CA GLY A 215 -6.92 -12.78 0.85
C GLY A 215 -6.87 -13.54 -0.49
N MET A 216 -5.71 -13.57 -1.15
CA MET A 216 -5.51 -14.37 -2.36
C MET A 216 -5.34 -15.85 -2.03
N VAL A 217 -5.75 -16.72 -2.96
CA VAL A 217 -5.47 -18.16 -2.89
C VAL A 217 -4.05 -18.42 -3.38
N ALA A 218 -3.38 -19.45 -2.85
CA ALA A 218 -2.02 -19.80 -3.26
C ALA A 218 -2.00 -20.24 -4.72
N LYS A 219 -1.07 -19.67 -5.49
CA LYS A 219 -0.84 -20.06 -6.88
C LYS A 219 -0.34 -21.51 -6.95
N LYS A 220 -1.04 -22.36 -7.71
CA LYS A 220 -0.54 -23.69 -8.08
C LYS A 220 0.34 -23.58 -9.32
N ALA A 221 1.23 -24.55 -9.54
CA ALA A 221 2.12 -24.57 -10.70
C ALA A 221 1.36 -24.59 -12.06
N THR A 222 0.10 -25.03 -12.05
CA THR A 222 -0.78 -25.08 -13.23
C THR A 222 -1.63 -23.83 -13.42
N ASP A 223 -1.62 -22.90 -12.47
CA ASP A 223 -2.46 -21.72 -12.51
C ASP A 223 -1.82 -20.66 -13.42
N SER A 224 -2.64 -20.01 -14.24
CA SER A 224 -2.23 -18.83 -15.01
C SER A 224 -1.93 -17.66 -14.07
N ASP A 225 -1.01 -16.79 -14.48
CA ASP A 225 -0.75 -15.54 -13.78
C ASP A 225 -2.05 -14.71 -13.69
N ILE A 226 -2.35 -14.24 -12.48
CA ILE A 226 -3.46 -13.32 -12.25
C ILE A 226 -2.90 -11.93 -11.95
N ASP A 227 -3.63 -10.89 -12.35
CA ASP A 227 -3.28 -9.52 -11.99
C ASP A 227 -3.83 -9.17 -10.60
N TRP A 228 -3.30 -8.09 -10.00
CA TRP A 228 -3.83 -7.49 -8.78
C TRP A 228 -5.33 -7.21 -8.93
N ASN A 229 -6.12 -7.53 -7.89
CA ASN A 229 -7.57 -7.40 -7.97
C ASN A 229 -7.99 -5.93 -8.14
N GLY A 230 -9.02 -5.71 -8.97
CA GLY A 230 -9.56 -4.39 -9.23
C GLY A 230 -8.84 -3.62 -10.33
N ASN A 231 -9.40 -2.47 -10.68
CA ASN A 231 -8.83 -1.54 -11.65
C ASN A 231 -9.11 -0.09 -11.21
N ASN A 232 -8.52 0.87 -11.90
CA ASN A 232 -8.58 2.28 -11.52
C ASN A 232 -9.92 2.97 -11.81
N THR A 233 -10.89 2.24 -12.36
CA THR A 233 -12.19 2.76 -12.76
C THR A 233 -13.32 2.31 -11.82
N ARG A 234 -13.02 1.67 -10.69
CA ARG A 234 -14.00 1.16 -9.70
C ARG A 234 -14.00 1.90 -8.36
N ALA A 235 -15.20 2.12 -7.80
CA ALA A 235 -15.41 2.96 -6.62
C ALA A 235 -15.40 2.09 -5.36
N THR A 236 -15.15 2.74 -4.24
CA THR A 236 -15.15 2.12 -2.90
C THR A 236 -16.53 1.51 -2.63
N GLY A 237 -16.60 0.19 -2.46
CA GLY A 237 -17.83 -0.55 -2.18
C GLY A 237 -18.40 -1.36 -3.35
N SER A 238 -17.83 -1.25 -4.56
CA SER A 238 -18.15 -2.15 -5.67
C SER A 238 -17.59 -3.56 -5.43
N ARG A 239 -18.31 -4.63 -5.83
CA ARG A 239 -17.78 -6.01 -5.76
C ARG A 239 -16.48 -6.07 -6.55
N GLN A 240 -15.40 -6.54 -5.93
CA GLN A 240 -14.07 -6.69 -6.56
C GLN A 240 -14.21 -7.48 -7.87
N GLY A 241 -14.07 -6.79 -8.99
CA GLY A 241 -13.87 -7.43 -10.29
C GLY A 241 -12.54 -8.17 -10.26
N ARG A 242 -12.55 -9.44 -10.63
CA ARG A 242 -11.38 -10.34 -10.60
C ARG A 242 -10.40 -10.06 -11.74
N THR A 243 -10.67 -9.07 -12.60
CA THR A 243 -9.96 -8.80 -13.84
C THR A 243 -9.78 -7.30 -14.10
N PRO A 244 -8.65 -6.86 -14.72
CA PRO A 244 -8.40 -5.45 -15.05
C PRO A 244 -9.32 -4.84 -16.12
N ILE A 245 -10.06 -5.69 -16.85
CA ILE A 245 -10.65 -5.39 -18.16
C ILE A 245 -12.08 -4.79 -18.05
N GLU A 246 -12.71 -4.91 -16.89
CA GLU A 246 -14.09 -4.43 -16.71
C GLU A 246 -14.12 -2.97 -16.24
N ALA A 247 -14.35 -2.04 -17.18
CA ALA A 247 -14.58 -0.62 -16.86
C ALA A 247 -15.63 -0.49 -15.74
N GLY A 248 -15.26 0.14 -14.61
CA GLY A 248 -16.19 0.45 -13.53
C GLY A 248 -16.96 1.76 -13.78
N GLU A 249 -17.96 2.00 -12.94
CA GLU A 249 -18.91 3.12 -13.05
C GLU A 249 -18.45 4.40 -12.34
N ASN A 250 -17.14 4.59 -12.10
CA ASN A 250 -16.67 5.73 -11.31
C ASN A 250 -17.04 7.05 -11.97
N ALA A 251 -17.81 7.86 -11.24
CA ALA A 251 -17.80 9.29 -11.45
C ALA A 251 -16.46 9.87 -10.97
N ASP A 252 -15.99 10.96 -11.60
CA ASP A 252 -14.70 11.60 -11.31
C ASP A 252 -14.51 12.04 -9.83
N SER A 253 -15.58 12.02 -9.03
CA SER A 253 -15.59 12.37 -7.59
C SER A 253 -15.62 11.18 -6.63
N GLU A 254 -15.67 9.95 -7.12
CA GLU A 254 -15.80 8.76 -6.27
C GLU A 254 -14.44 8.19 -5.86
N LYS A 255 -14.31 7.87 -4.56
CA LYS A 255 -13.08 7.27 -4.02
C LYS A 255 -12.82 5.91 -4.65
N MET A 256 -11.62 5.73 -5.22
CA MET A 256 -11.19 4.46 -5.81
C MET A 256 -11.09 3.34 -4.77
N SER A 257 -11.42 2.10 -5.15
CA SER A 257 -11.30 0.93 -4.26
C SER A 257 -9.85 0.68 -3.86
N THR A 258 -9.59 0.48 -2.57
CA THR A 258 -8.26 0.19 -2.04
C THR A 258 -8.03 -1.29 -1.77
N LEU A 259 -6.78 -1.73 -1.89
CA LEU A 259 -6.30 -3.07 -1.62
C LEU A 259 -5.47 -3.10 -0.33
N THR A 260 -5.29 -4.32 0.17
CA THR A 260 -4.37 -4.63 1.26
C THR A 260 -3.35 -5.64 0.76
N ALA A 261 -2.08 -5.39 1.04
CA ALA A 261 -0.97 -6.26 0.68
C ALA A 261 -0.14 -6.62 1.91
N TYR A 262 0.48 -7.79 1.86
CA TYR A 262 1.42 -8.29 2.83
C TYR A 262 2.82 -8.27 2.22
N TYR A 263 3.71 -7.53 2.85
CA TYR A 263 5.13 -7.58 2.59
C TYR A 263 5.76 -8.56 3.58
N LYS A 264 6.33 -9.66 3.08
CA LYS A 264 7.08 -10.60 3.91
C LYS A 264 8.28 -9.92 4.57
N MET A 265 8.34 -9.99 5.90
CA MET A 265 9.48 -9.51 6.68
C MET A 265 10.48 -10.65 6.88
N ASN A 266 11.76 -10.30 6.92
CA ASN A 266 12.79 -11.28 7.26
C ASN A 266 12.72 -11.58 8.77
N PRO A 267 12.83 -12.86 9.16
CA PRO A 267 13.10 -13.23 10.54
C PRO A 267 14.54 -12.93 10.94
#